data_AF-A0A3M6YGA7-F1
#
_entry.id   AF-A0A3M6YGA7-F1
#
_cell.length_a   1.000
_cell.length_b   1.000
_cell.length_c   1.000
_cell.angle_alpha   90.00
_cell.angle_beta   90.00
_cell.angle_gamma   90.00
#
_symmetry.space_group_name_H-M   'P 1'
#
loop_
_entity.id
_entity.type
_entity.pdbx_description
1 polymer ?
#
loop_
_entity_poly.entity_id
_entity_poly.type
_entity_poly.pdbx_seq_one_letter_code
_entity_poly.pdbx_strand_id
1 'polypeptide(L)'
;MVTFDRGSNGYRNIILPLAHQDELVQRAVCVVSAFHIGRQDPSLYEMAEAGRTAIIAKLSQSARNNENSNEVFNLSTLVTLLVLLVGEMVTGSTEFNHLYSMMSALLQGSNILQETSSSVEAFLRQQVHMFQLFVRPFLDPASGAVMLKGSIKQYLDFMTCFSDCGPWYSAQVLCLEEAVHLAKDIFLEDFNAEHHPAACHIRLERLRNMTSSISLATPGMHALVWPYFVAAASSQSEDHREYFVFKLRQIHEKTPMDNILIAIERLGEIWERFPSGGWTKSLGRFRPVLAI
;
A
#
# COMPACT_ATOMS: atom_id res chain seq x y z
N MET A 1 -4.18 7.16 -5.01
CA MET A 1 -4.35 5.91 -4.25
C MET A 1 -5.71 5.26 -4.43
N VAL A 2 -6.44 5.51 -5.54
CA VAL A 2 -7.61 4.69 -5.89
C VAL A 2 -7.29 3.94 -7.17
N THR A 3 -7.67 2.66 -7.25
CA THR A 3 -7.39 1.80 -8.41
C THR A 3 -7.84 2.48 -9.71
N PHE A 4 -9.06 3.02 -9.72
CA PHE A 4 -9.60 3.78 -10.84
C PHE A 4 -10.14 5.13 -10.37
N ASP A 5 -9.60 6.22 -10.92
CA ASP A 5 -10.11 7.57 -10.64
C ASP A 5 -11.39 7.83 -11.44
N ARG A 6 -12.53 7.74 -10.76
CA ARG A 6 -13.87 8.00 -11.32
C ARG A 6 -14.59 9.10 -10.53
N GLY A 7 -15.81 9.41 -10.94
CA GLY A 7 -16.68 10.34 -10.21
C GLY A 7 -16.94 9.96 -8.76
N SER A 8 -16.81 8.67 -8.40
CA SER A 8 -16.97 8.13 -7.05
C SER A 8 -15.69 8.15 -6.19
N ASN A 9 -14.61 8.83 -6.61
CA ASN A 9 -13.35 8.88 -5.88
C ASN A 9 -13.53 9.45 -4.46
N GLY A 10 -13.34 8.61 -3.44
CA GLY A 10 -13.52 8.98 -2.03
C GLY A 10 -12.53 10.02 -1.52
N TYR A 11 -11.34 10.16 -2.11
CA TYR A 11 -10.46 11.28 -1.76
C TYR A 11 -11.12 12.61 -2.12
N ARG A 12 -11.75 12.70 -3.30
CA ARG A 12 -12.44 13.90 -3.77
C ARG A 12 -13.74 14.17 -3.02
N ASN A 13 -14.52 13.12 -2.78
CA ASN A 13 -15.90 13.26 -2.31
C ASN A 13 -16.08 13.07 -0.80
N ILE A 14 -15.08 12.54 -0.10
CA ILE A 14 -15.15 12.25 1.35
C ILE A 14 -14.00 12.95 2.07
N ILE A 15 -12.74 12.68 1.67
CA ILE A 15 -11.58 13.21 2.40
C ILE A 15 -11.47 14.73 2.28
N LEU A 16 -11.58 15.30 1.08
CA LEU A 16 -11.50 16.76 0.90
C LEU A 16 -12.64 17.52 1.60
N PRO A 17 -13.92 17.10 1.52
CA PRO A 17 -14.97 17.72 2.32
C PRO A 17 -14.74 17.61 3.83
N LEU A 18 -14.22 16.47 4.32
CA LEU A 18 -13.89 16.33 5.75
C LEU A 18 -12.73 17.25 6.15
N ALA A 19 -11.71 17.37 5.30
CA ALA A 19 -10.59 18.30 5.49
C ALA A 19 -11.03 19.78 5.52
N HIS A 20 -12.18 20.11 4.95
CA HIS A 20 -12.73 21.46 5.06
C HIS A 20 -13.37 21.72 6.44
N GLN A 21 -13.82 20.67 7.12
CA GLN A 21 -14.57 20.75 8.38
C GLN A 21 -13.71 20.43 9.61
N ASP A 22 -12.64 19.66 9.43
CA ASP A 22 -11.79 19.16 10.50
C ASP A 22 -10.33 19.61 10.31
N GLU A 23 -9.81 20.37 11.27
CA GLU A 23 -8.47 20.96 11.21
C GLU A 23 -7.35 19.91 11.20
N LEU A 24 -7.53 18.78 11.90
CA LEU A 24 -6.53 17.72 11.95
C LEU A 24 -6.41 17.04 10.58
N VAL A 25 -7.55 16.71 9.96
CA VAL A 25 -7.61 16.15 8.60
C VAL A 25 -7.09 17.16 7.59
N GLN A 26 -7.46 18.44 7.71
CA GLN A 26 -6.94 19.52 6.87
C GLN A 26 -5.42 19.55 6.88
N ARG A 27 -4.82 19.56 8.07
CA ARG A 27 -3.38 19.64 8.23
C ARG A 27 -2.68 18.44 7.61
N ALA A 28 -3.23 17.23 7.77
CA ALA A 28 -2.70 16.03 7.14
C ALA A 28 -2.74 16.13 5.60
N VAL A 29 -3.87 16.57 5.03
CA VAL A 29 -3.99 16.78 3.58
C VAL A 29 -2.98 17.82 3.07
N CYS A 30 -2.81 18.94 3.79
CA CYS A 30 -1.82 19.95 3.44
C CYS A 30 -0.38 19.42 3.49
N VAL A 31 -0.02 18.68 4.54
CA VAL A 31 1.31 18.07 4.71
C VAL A 31 1.60 17.10 3.56
N VAL A 32 0.67 16.19 3.26
CA VAL A 32 0.87 15.20 2.18
C VAL A 32 0.93 15.86 0.80
N SER A 33 0.11 16.89 0.58
CA SER A 33 0.18 17.69 -0.64
C SER A 33 1.52 18.42 -0.76
N ALA A 34 2.03 18.97 0.34
CA ALA A 34 3.33 19.63 0.39
C ALA A 34 4.49 18.66 0.13
N PHE A 35 4.42 17.38 0.54
CA PHE A 35 5.41 16.38 0.11
C PHE A 35 5.41 16.15 -1.40
N HIS A 36 4.23 16.05 -2.01
CA HIS A 36 4.13 15.88 -3.46
C HIS A 36 4.71 17.07 -4.22
N ILE A 37 4.42 18.31 -3.79
CA ILE A 37 4.91 19.53 -4.43
C ILE A 37 6.39 19.75 -4.09
N GLY A 38 6.82 19.42 -2.87
CA GLY A 38 8.16 19.65 -2.35
C GLY A 38 9.27 18.91 -3.10
N ARG A 39 8.92 17.94 -3.94
CA ARG A 39 9.83 17.35 -4.93
C ARG A 39 10.39 18.40 -5.90
N GLN A 40 9.65 19.47 -6.17
CA GLN A 40 10.05 20.59 -7.02
C GLN A 40 10.51 21.81 -6.20
N ASP A 41 10.16 21.87 -4.92
CA ASP A 41 10.49 22.97 -4.01
C ASP A 41 10.93 22.44 -2.62
N PRO A 42 12.25 22.39 -2.34
CA PRO A 42 12.79 21.87 -1.08
C PRO A 42 12.24 22.56 0.17
N SER A 43 11.86 23.85 0.09
CA SER A 43 11.36 24.58 1.25
C SER A 43 10.02 24.04 1.76
N LEU A 44 9.17 23.55 0.85
CA LEU A 44 7.91 22.91 1.18
C LEU A 44 8.11 21.53 1.80
N TYR A 45 9.19 20.82 1.43
CA TYR A 45 9.51 19.53 2.02
C TYR A 45 9.85 19.65 3.51
N GLU A 46 10.70 20.60 3.89
CA GLU A 46 11.03 20.84 5.30
C GLU A 46 9.80 21.24 6.13
N MET A 47 8.93 22.08 5.56
CA MET A 47 7.66 22.45 6.19
C MET A 47 6.72 21.26 6.35
N ALA A 48 6.64 20.39 5.34
CA ALA A 48 5.85 19.17 5.38
C ALA A 48 6.36 18.20 6.45
N GLU A 49 7.68 18.00 6.57
CA GLU A 49 8.29 17.18 7.62
C GLU A 49 7.96 17.72 9.01
N ALA A 50 8.15 19.01 9.26
CA ALA A 50 7.81 19.62 10.55
C ALA A 50 6.31 19.47 10.86
N GLY A 51 5.45 19.65 9.87
CA GLY A 51 4.00 19.44 9.98
C GLY A 51 3.64 17.99 10.31
N ARG A 52 4.25 17.02 9.63
CA ARG A 52 4.07 15.58 9.85
C ARG A 52 4.49 15.18 11.26
N THR A 53 5.67 15.59 11.70
CA THR A 53 6.16 15.34 13.08
C THR A 53 5.20 15.91 14.12
N ALA A 54 4.69 17.12 13.92
CA ALA A 54 3.75 17.74 14.85
C ALA A 54 2.42 16.98 14.94
N ILE A 55 1.89 16.47 13.82
CA ILE A 55 0.67 15.66 13.81
C ILE A 55 0.91 14.34 14.57
N ILE A 56 2.00 13.62 14.25
CA ILE A 56 2.33 12.34 14.89
C ILE A 56 2.53 12.51 16.40
N ALA A 57 3.23 13.58 16.82
CA ALA A 57 3.44 13.89 18.23
C ALA A 57 2.12 14.16 18.95
N LYS A 58 1.22 14.95 18.35
CA LYS A 58 -0.11 15.23 18.91
C LYS A 58 -0.93 13.95 19.05
N LEU A 59 -1.05 13.15 18.00
CA LEU A 59 -1.78 11.88 18.03
C LEU A 59 -1.22 10.92 19.09
N SER A 60 0.11 10.82 19.18
CA SER A 60 0.77 9.99 20.19
C SER A 60 0.53 10.47 21.61
N GLN A 61 0.53 11.79 21.82
CA GLN A 61 0.28 12.39 23.14
C GLN A 61 -1.17 12.17 23.57
N SER A 62 -2.13 12.44 22.68
CA SER A 62 -3.56 12.21 22.93
C SER A 62 -3.84 10.74 23.29
N ALA A 63 -3.24 9.80 22.57
CA ALA A 63 -3.37 8.37 22.86
C ALA A 63 -2.78 7.95 24.23
N ARG A 64 -1.73 8.63 24.72
CA ARG A 64 -1.09 8.32 26.02
C ARG A 64 -1.80 8.96 27.21
N ASN A 65 -2.41 10.12 27.00
CA ASN A 65 -2.96 10.93 28.10
C ASN A 65 -4.35 10.47 28.57
N ASN A 66 -4.93 9.41 27.99
CA ASN A 66 -6.32 9.01 28.23
C ASN A 66 -7.29 10.20 28.13
N GLU A 67 -7.06 11.11 27.17
CA GLU A 67 -8.09 12.06 26.73
C GLU A 67 -9.36 11.24 26.40
N ASN A 68 -10.55 11.82 26.61
CA ASN A 68 -11.82 11.11 26.48
C ASN A 68 -11.77 10.16 25.27
N SER A 69 -12.12 8.88 25.42
CA SER A 69 -11.92 7.88 24.37
C SER A 69 -12.47 8.32 23.01
N ASN A 70 -13.55 9.10 23.00
CA ASN A 70 -14.17 9.61 21.77
C ASN A 70 -13.37 10.74 21.08
N GLU A 71 -12.46 11.42 21.78
CA GLU A 71 -11.57 12.45 21.21
C GLU A 71 -10.35 11.85 20.50
N VAL A 72 -9.94 10.63 20.90
CA VAL A 72 -8.81 9.90 20.29
C VAL A 72 -9.29 8.87 19.27
N PHE A 73 -10.35 8.14 19.59
CA PHE A 73 -10.88 7.05 18.77
C PHE A 73 -12.04 7.52 17.89
N ASN A 74 -11.75 8.36 16.89
CA ASN A 74 -12.75 8.91 15.99
C ASN A 74 -12.36 8.88 14.51
N LEU A 75 -13.34 9.23 13.67
CA LEU A 75 -13.23 9.27 12.21
C LEU A 75 -12.08 10.16 11.73
N SER A 76 -11.93 11.35 12.32
CA SER A 76 -10.88 12.31 11.95
C SER A 76 -9.49 11.73 12.18
N THR A 77 -9.29 11.00 13.28
CA THR A 77 -8.02 10.32 13.57
C THR A 77 -7.74 9.20 12.57
N LEU A 78 -8.74 8.38 12.23
CA LEU A 78 -8.59 7.33 11.22
C LEU A 78 -8.23 7.91 9.85
N VAL A 79 -8.97 8.92 9.41
CA VAL A 79 -8.72 9.59 8.12
C VAL A 79 -7.34 10.23 8.10
N THR A 80 -6.95 10.90 9.18
CA THR A 80 -5.62 11.50 9.33
C THR A 80 -4.53 10.44 9.18
N LEU A 81 -4.65 9.30 9.85
CA LEU A 81 -3.67 8.21 9.73
C LEU A 81 -3.64 7.63 8.32
N LEU A 82 -4.78 7.42 7.67
CA LEU A 82 -4.84 6.95 6.28
C LEU A 82 -4.18 7.94 5.31
N VAL A 83 -4.43 9.23 5.48
CA VAL A 83 -3.79 10.29 4.67
C VAL A 83 -2.28 10.30 4.90
N LEU A 84 -1.82 10.24 6.15
CA LEU A 84 -0.39 10.19 6.47
C LEU A 84 0.29 8.94 5.90
N LEU A 85 -0.34 7.76 5.99
CA LEU A 85 0.15 6.54 5.34
C LEU A 85 0.29 6.72 3.82
N VAL A 86 -0.58 7.53 3.20
CA VAL A 86 -0.38 7.92 1.80
C VAL A 86 0.91 8.74 1.63
N GLY A 87 1.12 9.75 2.47
CA GLY A 87 2.34 10.56 2.48
C GLY A 87 3.64 9.77 2.71
N GLU A 88 3.59 8.71 3.50
CA GLU A 88 4.73 7.83 3.69
C GLU A 88 5.11 7.05 2.42
N MET A 89 4.14 6.74 1.54
CA MET A 89 4.48 6.17 0.22
C MET A 89 5.12 7.22 -0.70
N VAL A 90 4.69 8.48 -0.60
CA VAL A 90 5.29 9.59 -1.36
C VAL A 90 6.76 9.77 -1.00
N THR A 91 7.06 9.78 0.30
CA THR A 91 8.40 10.08 0.84
C THR A 91 9.29 8.85 0.97
N GLY A 92 8.71 7.65 1.04
CA GLY A 92 9.44 6.43 1.36
C GLY A 92 9.97 6.39 2.81
N SER A 93 9.33 7.13 3.72
CA SER A 93 9.78 7.29 5.11
C SER A 93 9.61 6.00 5.94
N THR A 94 10.41 5.89 7.02
CA THR A 94 10.37 4.77 7.98
C THR A 94 9.24 4.84 8.99
N GLU A 95 8.58 5.99 9.11
CA GLU A 95 7.51 6.20 10.10
C GLU A 95 6.21 5.47 9.75
N PHE A 96 6.13 4.91 8.54
CA PHE A 96 5.02 4.08 8.09
C PHE A 96 4.63 3.01 9.11
N ASN A 97 5.60 2.30 9.70
CA ASN A 97 5.33 1.24 10.67
C ASN A 97 4.57 1.79 11.88
N HIS A 98 5.02 2.92 12.38
CA HIS A 98 4.42 3.56 13.54
C HIS A 98 2.98 3.98 13.23
N LEU A 99 2.76 4.65 12.09
CA LEU A 99 1.44 5.06 11.63
C LEU A 99 0.48 3.88 11.40
N TYR A 100 0.99 2.79 10.80
CA TYR A 100 0.21 1.58 10.57
C TYR A 100 -0.17 0.88 11.88
N SER A 101 0.75 0.83 12.85
CA SER A 101 0.46 0.33 14.20
C SER A 101 -0.59 1.17 14.92
N MET A 102 -0.52 2.50 14.81
CA MET A 102 -1.55 3.39 15.36
C MET A 102 -2.91 3.15 14.72
N MET A 103 -2.98 3.04 13.39
CA MET A 103 -4.23 2.73 12.67
C MET A 103 -4.80 1.37 13.11
N SER A 104 -3.95 0.36 13.25
CA SER A 104 -4.37 -0.98 13.65
C SER A 104 -4.91 -0.99 15.08
N ALA A 105 -4.27 -0.28 16.01
CA ALA A 105 -4.74 -0.15 17.39
C ALA A 105 -6.07 0.60 17.47
N LEU A 106 -6.21 1.69 16.70
CA LEU A 106 -7.44 2.48 16.58
C LEU A 106 -8.64 1.60 16.18
N LEU A 107 -8.45 0.76 15.16
CA LEU A 107 -9.50 -0.11 14.62
C LEU A 107 -9.85 -1.30 15.52
N GLN A 108 -8.93 -1.75 16.37
CA GLN A 108 -9.21 -2.81 17.35
C GLN A 108 -10.01 -2.30 18.55
N GLY A 109 -9.85 -1.02 18.90
CA GLY A 109 -10.46 -0.41 20.08
C GLY A 109 -11.82 0.25 19.85
N SER A 110 -12.34 0.29 18.62
CA SER A 110 -13.50 1.13 18.29
C SER A 110 -14.32 0.63 17.10
N ASN A 111 -15.61 1.02 17.06
CA ASN A 111 -16.51 0.76 15.93
C ASN A 111 -16.62 1.97 14.98
N ILE A 112 -15.56 2.78 14.85
CA ILE A 112 -15.54 4.05 14.09
C ILE A 112 -16.21 3.94 12.71
N LEU A 113 -15.96 2.84 12.00
CA LEU A 113 -16.49 2.63 10.65
C LEU A 113 -18.02 2.43 10.63
N GLN A 114 -18.59 1.78 11.64
CA GLN A 114 -20.02 1.46 11.71
C GLN A 114 -20.90 2.67 12.04
N GLU A 115 -20.31 3.76 12.57
CA GLU A 115 -21.01 4.98 12.95
C GLU A 115 -21.16 5.97 11.78
N THR A 116 -20.62 5.63 10.60
CA THR A 116 -20.62 6.51 9.42
C THR A 116 -21.69 6.14 8.39
N SER A 117 -21.87 6.98 7.36
CA SER A 117 -22.72 6.62 6.24
C SER A 117 -22.12 5.44 5.45
N SER A 118 -22.98 4.66 4.80
CA SER A 118 -22.55 3.45 4.09
C SER A 118 -21.48 3.68 3.02
N SER A 119 -21.49 4.85 2.36
CA SER A 119 -20.49 5.21 1.35
C SER A 119 -19.13 5.60 1.97
N VAL A 120 -19.15 6.29 3.12
CA VAL A 120 -17.94 6.65 3.87
C VAL A 120 -17.31 5.40 4.46
N GLU A 121 -18.12 4.56 5.10
CA GLU A 121 -17.68 3.28 5.64
C GLU A 121 -17.01 2.44 4.56
N ALA A 122 -17.69 2.25 3.42
CA ALA A 122 -17.18 1.43 2.33
C ALA A 122 -15.82 1.93 1.81
N PHE A 123 -15.69 3.24 1.57
CA PHE A 123 -14.43 3.81 1.08
C PHE A 123 -13.28 3.66 2.09
N LEU A 124 -13.51 4.00 3.36
CA LEU A 124 -12.46 3.90 4.38
C LEU A 124 -12.07 2.45 4.64
N ARG A 125 -13.03 1.52 4.62
CA ARG A 125 -12.78 0.09 4.72
C ARG A 125 -11.92 -0.42 3.57
N GLN A 126 -12.18 0.02 2.34
CA GLN A 126 -11.33 -0.29 1.17
C GLN A 126 -9.88 0.19 1.37
N GLN A 127 -9.67 1.41 1.89
CA GLN A 127 -8.32 1.93 2.14
C GLN A 127 -7.60 1.12 3.23
N VAL A 128 -8.30 0.79 4.32
CA VAL A 128 -7.76 -0.05 5.40
C VAL A 128 -7.39 -1.43 4.88
N HIS A 129 -8.27 -2.05 4.11
CA HIS A 129 -8.05 -3.37 3.52
C HIS A 129 -6.83 -3.40 2.58
N MET A 130 -6.68 -2.38 1.73
CA MET A 130 -5.51 -2.22 0.87
C MET A 130 -4.21 -2.21 1.68
N PHE A 131 -4.13 -1.38 2.73
CA PHE A 131 -2.96 -1.36 3.61
C PHE A 131 -2.77 -2.70 4.32
N GLN A 132 -3.81 -3.31 4.87
CA GLN A 132 -3.68 -4.60 5.55
C GLN A 132 -3.16 -5.72 4.63
N LEU A 133 -3.63 -5.76 3.39
CA LEU A 133 -3.22 -6.76 2.41
C LEU A 133 -1.74 -6.67 2.10
N PHE A 134 -1.25 -5.46 1.81
CA PHE A 134 0.09 -5.26 1.29
C PHE A 134 1.13 -5.03 2.38
N VAL A 135 0.78 -4.38 3.49
CA VAL A 135 1.73 -4.02 4.56
C VAL A 135 2.02 -5.20 5.48
N ARG A 136 0.97 -5.92 5.91
CA ARG A 136 1.08 -6.91 6.97
C ARG A 136 2.14 -7.99 6.67
N PRO A 137 2.26 -8.51 5.43
CA PRO A 137 3.33 -9.46 5.07
C PRO A 137 4.75 -8.93 5.23
N PHE A 138 4.98 -7.61 5.20
CA PHE A 138 6.31 -7.03 5.42
C PHE A 138 6.61 -6.77 6.89
N LEU A 139 5.62 -6.29 7.66
CA LEU A 139 5.84 -5.91 9.06
C LEU A 139 5.87 -7.11 10.00
N ASP A 140 4.98 -8.07 9.76
CA ASP A 140 4.90 -9.31 10.51
C ASP A 140 4.73 -10.45 9.49
N PRO A 141 5.84 -10.96 8.93
CA PRO A 141 5.78 -12.01 7.91
C PRO A 141 5.01 -13.25 8.34
N ALA A 142 5.07 -13.62 9.62
CA ALA A 142 4.35 -14.78 10.13
C ALA A 142 2.84 -14.54 10.14
N SER A 143 2.39 -13.42 10.72
CA SER A 143 0.97 -13.07 10.72
C SER A 143 0.43 -12.78 9.31
N GLY A 144 1.24 -12.14 8.46
CA GLY A 144 0.95 -11.88 7.07
C GLY A 144 0.80 -13.16 6.25
N ALA A 145 1.68 -14.15 6.43
CA ALA A 145 1.56 -15.45 5.78
C ALA A 145 0.28 -16.20 6.19
N VAL A 146 -0.13 -16.14 7.47
CA VAL A 146 -1.40 -16.71 7.93
C VAL A 146 -2.59 -16.03 7.24
N MET A 147 -2.59 -14.70 7.16
CA MET A 147 -3.63 -13.94 6.45
C MET A 147 -3.68 -14.31 4.96
N LEU A 148 -2.52 -14.32 4.30
CA LEU A 148 -2.40 -14.64 2.88
C LEU A 148 -2.81 -16.08 2.59
N LYS A 149 -2.54 -17.05 3.47
CA LYS A 149 -2.99 -18.44 3.30
C LYS A 149 -4.51 -18.57 3.30
N GLY A 150 -5.21 -17.67 4.01
CA GLY A 150 -6.66 -17.56 3.98
C GLY A 150 -7.23 -16.99 2.67
N SER A 151 -8.54 -16.77 2.66
CA SER A 151 -9.20 -16.05 1.57
C SER A 151 -8.87 -14.55 1.68
N ILE A 152 -8.26 -14.00 0.63
CA ILE A 152 -7.94 -12.57 0.55
C ILE A 152 -9.06 -11.75 -0.09
N LYS A 153 -10.16 -12.38 -0.51
CA LYS A 153 -11.24 -11.75 -1.30
C LYS A 153 -11.79 -10.47 -0.64
N GLN A 154 -11.96 -10.48 0.68
CA GLN A 154 -12.47 -9.30 1.40
C GLN A 154 -11.50 -8.11 1.34
N TYR A 155 -10.20 -8.36 1.20
CA TYR A 155 -9.19 -7.31 1.16
C TYR A 155 -8.98 -6.72 -0.24
N LEU A 156 -9.64 -7.30 -1.26
CA LEU A 156 -9.54 -6.86 -2.67
C LEU A 156 -10.72 -5.95 -3.06
N ASP A 157 -11.53 -5.52 -2.10
CA ASP A 157 -12.69 -4.64 -2.32
C ASP A 157 -12.30 -3.27 -2.92
N PHE A 158 -11.09 -2.77 -2.64
CA PHE A 158 -10.56 -1.53 -3.22
C PHE A 158 -10.34 -1.58 -4.75
N MET A 159 -10.29 -2.79 -5.33
CA MET A 159 -10.24 -2.98 -6.80
C MET A 159 -11.52 -3.62 -7.33
N THR A 160 -12.11 -4.59 -6.61
CA THR A 160 -13.27 -5.35 -7.08
C THR A 160 -14.57 -4.54 -7.05
N CYS A 161 -14.64 -3.43 -6.32
CA CYS A 161 -15.79 -2.52 -6.37
C CYS A 161 -16.01 -1.88 -7.76
N PHE A 162 -15.06 -2.02 -8.68
CA PHE A 162 -15.17 -1.52 -10.04
C PHE A 162 -15.61 -2.58 -11.07
N SER A 163 -15.83 -3.84 -10.66
CA SER A 163 -16.20 -4.93 -11.59
C SER A 163 -17.46 -4.63 -12.40
N ASP A 164 -18.45 -3.98 -11.79
CA ASP A 164 -19.74 -3.68 -12.42
C ASP A 164 -19.73 -2.39 -13.26
N CYS A 165 -18.55 -1.75 -13.40
CA CYS A 165 -18.41 -0.49 -14.13
C CYS A 165 -18.36 -0.67 -15.66
N GLY A 166 -18.51 -1.89 -16.16
CA GLY A 166 -18.56 -2.25 -17.57
C GLY A 166 -17.51 -3.30 -17.96
N PRO A 167 -17.60 -3.88 -19.17
CA PRO A 167 -16.77 -5.04 -19.57
C PRO A 167 -15.27 -4.78 -19.51
N TRP A 168 -14.85 -3.56 -19.88
CA TRP A 168 -13.44 -3.16 -19.82
C TRP A 168 -12.91 -3.13 -18.37
N TYR A 169 -13.66 -2.54 -17.43
CA TYR A 169 -13.28 -2.49 -16.02
C TYR A 169 -13.29 -3.89 -15.42
N SER A 170 -14.30 -4.70 -15.72
CA SER A 170 -14.37 -6.10 -15.28
C SER A 170 -13.12 -6.88 -15.71
N ALA A 171 -12.72 -6.79 -16.98
CA ALA A 171 -11.52 -7.45 -17.47
C ALA A 171 -10.24 -6.92 -16.80
N GLN A 172 -10.14 -5.61 -16.58
CA GLN A 172 -8.98 -5.02 -15.91
C GLN A 172 -8.91 -5.44 -14.44
N VAL A 173 -10.03 -5.44 -13.72
CA VAL A 173 -10.11 -5.89 -12.32
C VAL A 173 -9.70 -7.35 -12.21
N LEU A 174 -10.20 -8.22 -13.08
CA LEU A 174 -9.81 -9.63 -13.11
C LEU A 174 -8.30 -9.80 -13.29
N CYS A 175 -7.70 -9.03 -14.18
CA CYS A 175 -6.25 -9.04 -14.39
C CYS A 175 -5.47 -8.59 -13.15
N LEU A 176 -5.91 -7.53 -12.47
CA LEU A 176 -5.28 -7.04 -11.23
C LEU A 176 -5.43 -8.04 -10.08
N GLU A 177 -6.62 -8.60 -9.91
CA GLU A 177 -6.92 -9.62 -8.89
C GLU A 177 -6.08 -10.88 -9.12
N GLU A 178 -6.00 -11.37 -10.36
CA GLU A 178 -5.16 -12.53 -10.71
C GLU A 178 -3.67 -12.25 -10.46
N ALA A 179 -3.20 -11.01 -10.70
CA ALA A 179 -1.81 -10.64 -10.42
C ALA A 179 -1.50 -10.70 -8.92
N VAL A 180 -2.42 -10.21 -8.08
CA VAL A 180 -2.28 -10.30 -6.62
C VAL A 180 -2.32 -11.75 -6.15
N HIS A 181 -3.18 -12.59 -6.74
CA HIS A 181 -3.21 -14.02 -6.42
C HIS A 181 -1.91 -14.73 -6.79
N LEU A 182 -1.35 -14.49 -7.98
CA LEU A 182 -0.06 -15.06 -8.39
C LEU A 182 1.06 -14.63 -7.45
N ALA A 183 1.13 -13.35 -7.10
CA ALA A 183 2.13 -12.84 -6.18
C ALA A 183 1.95 -13.40 -4.76
N LYS A 184 0.72 -13.55 -4.28
CA LYS A 184 0.42 -14.26 -3.02
C LYS A 184 1.00 -15.67 -3.04
N ASP A 185 0.78 -16.44 -4.10
CA ASP A 185 1.25 -17.82 -4.19
C ASP A 185 2.78 -17.88 -4.19
N ILE A 186 3.44 -17.00 -4.96
CA ILE A 186 4.90 -16.88 -4.99
C ILE A 186 5.45 -16.52 -3.61
N PHE A 187 4.84 -15.55 -2.92
CA PHE A 187 5.23 -15.17 -1.57
C PHE A 187 5.12 -16.34 -0.59
N LEU A 188 4.00 -17.08 -0.61
CA LEU A 188 3.76 -18.18 0.32
C LEU A 188 4.69 -19.37 0.09
N GLU A 189 5.02 -19.69 -1.16
CA GLU A 189 6.00 -20.74 -1.47
C GLU A 189 7.39 -20.39 -0.94
N ASP A 190 7.83 -19.14 -1.14
CA ASP A 190 9.09 -18.65 -0.57
C ASP A 190 9.07 -18.71 0.96
N PHE A 191 7.95 -18.28 1.57
CA PHE A 191 7.77 -18.28 3.01
C PHE A 191 7.74 -19.70 3.60
N ASN A 192 7.19 -20.69 2.91
CA ASN A 192 7.17 -22.06 3.43
C ASN A 192 8.47 -22.83 3.16
N ALA A 193 9.45 -22.20 2.49
CA ALA A 193 10.64 -22.88 1.96
C ALA A 193 10.28 -24.04 1.00
N GLU A 194 9.16 -23.90 0.30
CA GLU A 194 8.68 -24.83 -0.72
C GLU A 194 9.18 -24.38 -2.11
N HIS A 195 10.47 -24.03 -2.19
CA HIS A 195 11.08 -23.51 -3.40
C HIS A 195 11.13 -24.57 -4.49
N HIS A 196 10.19 -24.49 -5.42
CA HIS A 196 10.17 -25.28 -6.66
C HIS A 196 10.53 -24.37 -7.83
N PRO A 197 11.80 -24.30 -8.27
CA PRO A 197 12.25 -23.32 -9.26
C PRO A 197 11.43 -23.33 -10.55
N ALA A 198 11.04 -24.50 -11.05
CA ALA A 198 10.21 -24.62 -12.24
C ALA A 198 8.79 -24.07 -12.05
N ALA A 199 8.15 -24.34 -10.91
CA ALA A 199 6.80 -23.84 -10.62
C ALA A 199 6.81 -22.32 -10.39
N CYS A 200 7.82 -21.82 -9.67
CA CYS A 200 8.04 -20.38 -9.50
C CYS A 200 8.23 -19.70 -10.85
N HIS A 201 9.09 -20.25 -11.72
CA HIS A 201 9.31 -19.72 -13.07
C HIS A 201 8.01 -19.66 -13.90
N ILE A 202 7.18 -20.71 -13.88
CA ILE A 202 5.88 -20.72 -14.57
C ILE A 202 4.97 -19.59 -14.08
N ARG A 203 4.92 -19.34 -12.77
CA ARG A 203 4.11 -18.25 -12.20
C ARG A 203 4.64 -16.87 -12.58
N LEU A 204 5.96 -16.69 -12.56
CA LEU A 204 6.61 -15.46 -12.99
C LEU A 204 6.34 -15.17 -14.46
N GLU A 205 6.46 -16.18 -15.33
CA GLU A 205 6.12 -16.06 -16.75
C GLU A 205 4.64 -15.78 -16.98
N ARG A 206 3.74 -16.43 -16.25
CA ARG A 206 2.29 -16.12 -16.32
C ARG A 206 2.01 -14.67 -15.94
N LEU A 207 2.59 -14.19 -14.83
CA LEU A 207 2.41 -12.80 -14.38
C LEU A 207 2.98 -11.81 -15.40
N ARG A 208 4.16 -12.10 -15.97
CA ARG A 208 4.76 -11.32 -17.05
C ARG A 208 3.84 -11.22 -18.26
N ASN A 209 3.40 -12.37 -18.78
CA ASN A 209 2.57 -12.44 -19.99
C ASN A 209 1.22 -11.73 -19.80
N MET A 210 0.54 -11.98 -18.68
CA MET A 210 -0.74 -11.36 -18.36
C MET A 210 -0.64 -9.84 -18.24
N THR A 211 0.46 -9.32 -17.68
CA THR A 211 0.64 -7.88 -17.44
C THR A 211 1.45 -7.17 -18.54
N SER A 212 1.82 -7.88 -19.61
CA SER A 212 2.66 -7.35 -20.68
C SER A 212 2.02 -6.15 -21.39
N SER A 213 0.70 -6.19 -21.59
CA SER A 213 -0.09 -5.14 -22.22
C SER A 213 -0.36 -3.91 -21.34
N ILE A 214 -0.10 -4.01 -20.03
CA ILE A 214 -0.32 -2.91 -19.08
C ILE A 214 0.77 -1.87 -19.27
N SER A 215 0.39 -0.66 -19.67
CA SER A 215 1.29 0.47 -19.90
C SER A 215 1.10 1.57 -18.87
N LEU A 216 1.94 2.61 -18.92
CA LEU A 216 1.80 3.85 -18.14
C LEU A 216 0.44 4.53 -18.28
N ALA A 217 -0.24 4.30 -19.41
CA ALA A 217 -1.56 4.85 -19.70
C ALA A 217 -2.71 3.97 -19.19
N THR A 218 -2.44 2.72 -18.82
CA THR A 218 -3.46 1.78 -18.37
C THR A 218 -3.97 2.18 -16.98
N PRO A 219 -5.27 2.53 -16.82
CA PRO A 219 -5.82 2.83 -15.51
C PRO A 219 -5.68 1.63 -14.55
N GLY A 220 -5.38 1.90 -13.28
CA GLY A 220 -5.16 0.86 -12.27
C GLY A 220 -3.79 0.20 -12.27
N MET A 221 -2.88 0.55 -13.19
CA MET A 221 -1.52 -0.06 -13.23
C MET A 221 -0.72 0.08 -11.93
N HIS A 222 -1.00 1.10 -11.12
CA HIS A 222 -0.32 1.30 -9.84
C HIS A 222 -0.72 0.28 -8.77
N ALA A 223 -1.82 -0.46 -8.94
CA ALA A 223 -2.17 -1.56 -8.04
C ALA A 223 -1.23 -2.79 -8.18
N LEU A 224 -0.29 -2.76 -9.14
CA LEU A 224 0.65 -3.84 -9.43
C LEU A 224 2.02 -3.67 -8.76
N VAL A 225 2.24 -2.62 -7.95
CA VAL A 225 3.52 -2.43 -7.24
C VAL A 225 3.87 -3.68 -6.41
N TRP A 226 2.94 -4.13 -5.56
CA TRP A 226 3.17 -5.31 -4.73
C TRP A 226 3.39 -6.59 -5.55
N PRO A 227 2.52 -6.94 -6.54
CA PRO A 227 2.79 -8.07 -7.42
C PRO A 227 4.14 -8.07 -8.11
N TYR A 228 4.55 -6.93 -8.68
CA TYR A 228 5.83 -6.81 -9.38
C TYR A 228 7.01 -6.89 -8.43
N PHE A 229 6.91 -6.31 -7.24
CA PHE A 229 7.96 -6.42 -6.23
C PHE A 229 8.17 -7.87 -5.80
N VAL A 230 7.11 -8.60 -5.43
CA VAL A 230 7.20 -10.01 -5.01
C VAL A 230 7.79 -10.88 -6.12
N ALA A 231 7.36 -10.63 -7.37
CA ALA A 231 7.85 -11.35 -8.53
C ALA A 231 9.35 -11.07 -8.77
N ALA A 232 9.76 -9.80 -8.75
CA ALA A 232 11.17 -9.42 -8.88
C ALA A 232 12.03 -10.02 -7.77
N ALA A 233 11.58 -9.94 -6.52
CA ALA A 233 12.29 -10.47 -5.36
C ALA A 233 12.50 -11.99 -5.44
N SER A 234 11.52 -12.71 -6.01
CA SER A 234 11.57 -14.16 -6.16
C SER A 234 12.18 -14.64 -7.48
N SER A 235 12.62 -13.71 -8.34
CA SER A 235 13.19 -14.02 -9.65
C SER A 235 14.64 -14.49 -9.55
N GLN A 236 14.93 -15.62 -10.21
CA GLN A 236 16.29 -16.17 -10.33
C GLN A 236 16.98 -15.78 -11.64
N SER A 237 16.22 -15.55 -12.72
CA SER A 237 16.76 -15.10 -14.00
C SER A 237 16.87 -13.58 -14.06
N GLU A 238 17.88 -13.10 -14.79
CA GLU A 238 18.07 -11.67 -15.05
C GLU A 238 16.89 -11.09 -15.84
N ASP A 239 16.39 -11.80 -16.86
CA ASP A 239 15.24 -11.40 -17.68
C ASP A 239 13.98 -11.05 -16.85
N HIS A 240 13.66 -11.85 -15.82
CA HIS A 240 12.51 -11.58 -14.96
C HIS A 240 12.75 -10.37 -14.06
N ARG A 241 13.96 -10.27 -13.48
CA ARG A 241 14.35 -9.13 -12.65
C ARG A 241 14.26 -7.83 -13.42
N GLU A 242 14.83 -7.79 -14.62
CA GLU A 242 14.80 -6.61 -15.49
C GLU A 242 13.36 -6.21 -15.85
N TYR A 243 12.52 -7.18 -16.26
CA TYR A 243 11.13 -6.90 -16.62
C TYR A 243 10.33 -6.29 -15.46
N PHE A 244 10.37 -6.91 -14.27
CA PHE A 244 9.58 -6.43 -13.13
C PHE A 244 10.14 -5.13 -12.55
N VAL A 245 11.46 -4.94 -12.51
CA VAL A 245 12.06 -3.65 -12.14
C VAL A 245 11.67 -2.56 -13.13
N PHE A 246 11.70 -2.85 -14.44
CA PHE A 246 11.25 -1.91 -15.47
C PHE A 246 9.79 -1.49 -15.24
N LYS A 247 8.89 -2.44 -14.97
CA LYS A 247 7.48 -2.15 -14.64
C LYS A 247 7.34 -1.30 -13.37
N LEU A 248 8.10 -1.57 -12.31
CA LEU A 248 8.10 -0.75 -11.10
C LEU A 248 8.55 0.69 -11.39
N ARG A 249 9.59 0.88 -12.21
CA ARG A 249 10.06 2.21 -12.62
C ARG A 249 9.00 2.96 -13.42
N GLN A 250 8.27 2.26 -14.30
CA GLN A 250 7.13 2.83 -15.01
C GLN A 250 6.06 3.31 -14.03
N ILE A 251 5.70 2.50 -13.02
CA ILE A 251 4.72 2.93 -12.03
C ILE A 251 5.18 4.19 -11.30
N HIS A 252 6.45 4.23 -10.85
CA HIS A 252 7.03 5.40 -10.20
C HIS A 252 7.01 6.65 -11.09
N GLU A 253 7.31 6.52 -12.38
CA GLU A 253 7.22 7.65 -13.34
C GLU A 253 5.81 8.26 -13.36
N LYS A 254 4.78 7.43 -13.21
CA LYS A 254 3.38 7.87 -13.23
C LYS A 254 2.87 8.39 -11.89
N THR A 255 3.29 7.83 -10.76
CA THR A 255 2.73 8.12 -9.42
C THR A 255 3.58 9.02 -8.51
N PRO A 256 4.77 9.44 -8.97
CA PRO A 256 5.91 9.85 -8.14
C PRO A 256 5.87 9.44 -6.65
N MET A 257 5.87 8.13 -6.36
CA MET A 257 5.92 7.62 -4.99
C MET A 257 7.29 6.99 -4.70
N ASP A 258 8.10 7.62 -3.84
CA ASP A 258 9.50 7.25 -3.65
C ASP A 258 9.67 5.91 -2.92
N ASN A 259 8.62 5.40 -2.25
CA ASN A 259 8.60 4.05 -1.70
C ASN A 259 8.91 2.97 -2.77
N ILE A 260 8.52 3.21 -4.03
CA ILE A 260 8.80 2.28 -5.14
C ILE A 260 10.30 2.26 -5.46
N LEU A 261 10.98 3.41 -5.43
CA LEU A 261 12.42 3.46 -5.67
C LEU A 261 13.19 2.77 -4.56
N ILE A 262 12.78 2.99 -3.31
CA ILE A 262 13.34 2.27 -2.15
C ILE A 262 13.11 0.77 -2.30
N ALA A 263 11.92 0.35 -2.75
CA ALA A 263 11.65 -1.06 -3.00
C ALA A 263 12.56 -1.65 -4.09
N ILE A 264 12.82 -0.91 -5.17
CA ILE A 264 13.74 -1.33 -6.23
C ILE A 264 15.17 -1.48 -5.71
N GLU A 265 15.68 -0.52 -4.92
CA GLU A 265 17.02 -0.63 -4.31
C GLU A 265 17.15 -1.89 -3.45
N ARG A 266 16.08 -2.23 -2.71
CA ARG A 266 16.03 -3.39 -1.81
C ARG A 266 16.02 -4.72 -2.55
N LEU A 267 15.56 -4.76 -3.80
CA LEU A 267 15.65 -5.97 -4.61
C LEU A 267 17.09 -6.43 -4.79
N GLY A 268 18.05 -5.49 -4.95
CA GLY A 268 19.48 -5.81 -5.03
C GLY A 268 19.98 -6.56 -3.79
N GLU A 269 19.67 -6.03 -2.60
CA GLU A 269 20.03 -6.67 -1.33
C GLU A 269 19.36 -8.04 -1.16
N ILE A 270 18.11 -8.18 -1.61
CA ILE A 270 17.38 -9.46 -1.57
C ILE A 270 18.09 -10.50 -2.44
N TRP A 271 18.45 -10.15 -3.67
CA TRP A 271 19.09 -11.09 -4.59
C TRP A 271 20.49 -11.51 -4.13
N GLU A 272 21.23 -10.62 -3.48
CA GLU A 272 22.55 -10.93 -2.93
C GLU A 272 22.47 -11.83 -1.69
N ARG A 273 21.55 -11.53 -0.76
CA ARG A 273 21.46 -12.24 0.53
C ARG A 273 20.64 -13.52 0.48
N PHE A 274 19.68 -13.61 -0.44
CA PHE A 274 18.75 -14.72 -0.59
C PHE A 274 18.74 -15.27 -2.04
N PRO A 275 19.90 -15.67 -2.59
CA PRO A 275 19.98 -16.11 -3.99
C PRO A 275 19.13 -17.37 -4.27
N SER A 276 18.87 -18.17 -3.23
CA SER A 276 18.04 -19.38 -3.30
C SER A 276 16.63 -19.18 -2.70
N GLY A 277 16.25 -17.93 -2.40
CA GLY A 277 15.00 -17.57 -1.74
C GLY A 277 15.05 -17.57 -0.21
N GLY A 278 13.89 -17.44 0.43
CA GLY A 278 13.72 -17.28 1.88
C GLY A 278 13.73 -15.81 2.35
N TRP A 279 13.63 -14.87 1.41
CA TRP A 279 13.65 -13.43 1.70
C TRP A 279 12.40 -13.00 2.49
N THR A 280 11.26 -13.66 2.26
CA THR A 280 9.96 -13.32 2.89
C THR A 280 9.99 -13.41 4.41
N LYS A 281 10.67 -14.40 4.99
CA LYS A 281 10.85 -14.53 6.46
C LYS A 281 11.71 -13.44 7.07
N SER A 282 12.55 -12.81 6.25
CA SER A 282 13.56 -11.87 6.70
C SER A 282 13.13 -10.42 6.53
N LEU A 283 11.97 -10.15 5.91
CA LEU A 283 11.46 -8.80 5.62
C LEU A 283 11.41 -7.87 6.84
N GLY A 284 10.97 -8.37 7.98
CA GLY A 284 10.92 -7.58 9.22
C GLY A 284 12.30 -7.21 9.80
N ARG A 285 13.39 -7.80 9.28
CA ARG A 285 14.77 -7.46 9.66
C ARG A 285 15.39 -6.36 8.78
N PHE A 286 14.71 -5.99 7.70
CA PHE A 286 15.11 -4.89 6.82
C PHE A 286 14.33 -3.64 7.16
N ARG A 287 14.85 -2.47 6.74
CA ARG A 287 14.03 -1.26 6.64
C ARG A 287 12.79 -1.64 5.82
N PRO A 288 11.56 -1.42 6.29
CA PRO A 288 10.36 -1.98 5.68
C PRO A 288 10.31 -1.64 4.20
N VAL A 289 10.21 -2.67 3.36
CA VAL A 289 10.03 -2.46 1.91
C VAL A 289 8.56 -2.23 1.66
N LEU A 290 8.17 -0.97 1.47
CA LEU A 290 6.78 -0.63 1.19
C LEU A 290 6.56 -0.60 -0.30
N ALA A 291 6.45 -1.79 -0.89
CA ALA A 291 6.04 -1.94 -2.27
C ALA A 291 4.50 -1.92 -2.36
N ILE A 292 3.91 -0.73 -2.26
CA ILE A 292 2.45 -0.48 -2.26
C ILE A 292 2.13 0.65 -3.24
#